data_AF-A0A7G7KGG6-F1
#
_entry.id   AF-A0A7G7KGG6-F1
#
_cell.length_a   1.000
_cell.length_b   1.000
_cell.length_c   1.000
_cell.angle_alpha   90.00
_cell.angle_beta   90.00
_cell.angle_gamma   90.00
#
_symmetry.space_group_name_H-M   'P 1'
#
loop_
_entity.id
_entity.type
_entity.pdbx_description
1 polymer ?
#
loop_
_entity_poly.entity_id
_entity_poly.type
_entity_poly.pdbx_seq_one_letter_code
_entity_poly.pdbx_strand_id
1 'polypeptide(L)' 'MNRTVRGVVYVSVWVLIWGTASSLVDWLLLTREVYATASLGQAATFAGYGAAAVVLAVRLAPRFLPSEAP' A
#
# COMPACT_ATOMS: atom_id res chain seq x y z
N MET A 1 -17.70 16.54 1.86
CA MET A 1 -17.64 15.10 1.53
C MET A 1 -18.02 14.30 2.78
N ASN A 2 -18.88 13.28 2.66
CA ASN A 2 -19.26 12.40 3.77
C ASN A 2 -18.00 11.75 4.41
N ARG A 3 -17.95 11.64 5.74
CA ARG A 3 -16.84 11.01 6.50
C ARG A 3 -16.54 9.60 5.99
N THR A 4 -17.57 8.81 5.72
CA THR A 4 -17.42 7.45 5.18
C THR A 4 -16.75 7.47 3.81
N VAL A 5 -17.22 8.35 2.92
CA VAL A 5 -16.64 8.50 1.58
C VAL A 5 -15.19 8.97 1.66
N ARG A 6 -14.87 9.90 2.56
CA ARG A 6 -13.49 10.35 2.80
C ARG A 6 -12.59 9.21 3.27
N GLY A 7 -13.08 8.37 4.18
CA GLY A 7 -12.36 7.19 4.66
C GLY A 7 -12.11 6.17 3.55
N VAL A 8 -13.13 5.86 2.75
CA VAL A 8 -13.01 4.95 1.59
C VAL A 8 -11.96 5.49 0.61
N VAL A 9 -12.08 6.76 0.20
CA VAL A 9 -11.11 7.38 -0.73
C VAL A 9 -9.69 7.33 -0.16
N TYR A 10 -9.52 7.62 1.13
CA TYR A 10 -8.21 7.58 1.78
C TYR A 10 -7.57 6.19 1.70
N VAL A 11 -8.32 5.15 2.06
CA VAL A 11 -7.82 3.76 2.01
C VAL A 11 -7.58 3.33 0.56
N SER A 12 -8.48 3.67 -0.36
CA SER A 12 -8.32 3.35 -1.79
C SER A 12 -7.03 3.93 -2.37
N VAL A 13 -6.67 5.17 -2.02
CA VAL A 13 -5.40 5.78 -2.46
C VAL A 13 -4.21 4.95 -1.98
N TRP A 14 -4.20 4.52 -0.72
CA TRP A 14 -3.12 3.67 -0.19
C TRP A 14 -3.04 2.30 -0.86
N VAL A 15 -4.18 1.68 -1.19
CA VAL A 15 -4.23 0.42 -1.94
C VAL A 15 -3.62 0.60 -3.33
N LEU A 16 -3.94 1.70 -4.02
CA LEU A 16 -3.35 2.01 -5.34
C LEU A 16 -1.84 2.25 -5.24
N ILE A 17 -1.39 3.00 -4.24
CA ILE A 17 0.05 3.25 -4.01
C ILE A 17 0.77 1.93 -3.74
N TRP A 18 0.25 1.11 -2.83
CA TRP A 18 0.81 -0.21 -2.53
C TRP A 18 0.91 -1.07 -3.79
N GLY A 19 -0.21 -1.28 -4.49
CA GLY A 19 -0.25 -2.15 -5.66
C GLY A 19 0.66 -1.67 -6.79
N THR A 20 0.74 -0.36 -7.02
CA THR A 20 1.62 0.21 -8.06
C THR A 20 3.09 0.04 -7.69
N ALA A 21 3.47 0.39 -6.46
CA ALA A 21 4.85 0.30 -6.00
C ALA A 21 5.34 -1.16 -5.95
N SER A 22 4.52 -2.08 -5.42
CA SER A 22 4.89 -3.49 -5.39
C SER A 22 4.98 -4.09 -6.79
N SER A 23 4.08 -3.74 -7.70
CA SER A 23 4.12 -4.25 -9.09
C SER A 23 5.34 -3.75 -9.86
N LEU A 24 5.74 -2.49 -9.66
CA LEU A 24 6.95 -1.95 -10.31
C LEU A 24 8.21 -2.70 -9.84
N VAL A 25 8.29 -2.99 -8.56
CA VAL A 25 9.42 -3.69 -7.95
C VAL A 25 9.40 -5.17 -8.33
N ASP A 26 8.24 -5.81 -8.29
CA ASP A 26 8.04 -7.18 -8.73
C ASP A 26 8.47 -7.37 -10.18
N TRP A 27 8.03 -6.48 -11.07
CA TRP A 27 8.45 -6.47 -12.48
C TRP A 27 9.97 -6.39 -12.61
N LEU A 28 10.63 -5.49 -11.88
CA LEU A 28 12.08 -5.34 -11.91
C LEU A 28 12.79 -6.61 -11.39
N LEU A 29 12.32 -7.19 -10.29
CA LEU A 29 12.94 -8.36 -9.66
C LEU A 29 12.77 -9.62 -10.51
N LEU A 30 11.62 -9.80 -11.15
CA LEU A 30 11.39 -10.86 -12.14
C LEU A 30 12.27 -10.68 -13.37
N THR A 31 12.35 -9.46 -13.93
CA THR A 31 13.17 -9.16 -15.11
C THR A 31 14.67 -9.36 -14.85
N ARG A 32 15.09 -9.22 -13.60
CA ARG A 32 16.47 -9.45 -13.16
C ARG A 32 16.74 -10.88 -12.68
N GLU A 33 15.75 -11.78 -12.81
CA GLU A 33 15.81 -13.17 -12.34
C GLU A 33 16.21 -13.30 -10.86
N VAL A 34 15.90 -12.30 -10.04
CA VAL A 34 16.20 -12.32 -8.59
C VAL A 34 15.30 -13.35 -7.88
N TYR A 35 14.10 -13.56 -8.39
CA TYR A 35 13.24 -14.69 -8.05
C TYR A 35 12.37 -15.10 -9.24
N ALA A 36 11.72 -16.26 -9.13
CA ALA A 36 10.77 -16.77 -10.13
C ALA A 36 9.32 -16.31 -9.87
N THR A 37 8.48 -16.45 -10.88
CA THR A 37 7.02 -16.24 -10.75
C THR A 37 6.40 -17.20 -9.74
N ALA A 38 5.42 -16.72 -8.97
CA ALA A 38 4.74 -17.48 -7.91
C ALA A 38 5.70 -18.00 -6.81
N SER A 39 6.82 -17.30 -6.62
CA SER A 39 7.80 -17.64 -5.58
C SER A 39 7.50 -16.95 -4.25
N LEU A 40 8.13 -17.46 -3.19
CA LEU A 40 8.11 -16.79 -1.88
C LEU A 40 8.72 -15.37 -1.94
N GLY A 41 9.66 -15.10 -2.84
CA GLY A 41 10.25 -13.77 -3.02
C GLY A 41 9.23 -12.75 -3.54
N GLN A 42 8.39 -13.16 -4.49
CA GLN A 42 7.28 -12.36 -4.99
C GLN A 42 6.24 -12.08 -3.89
N ALA A 43 5.87 -13.11 -3.12
CA ALA A 43 4.96 -12.95 -1.98
C ALA A 43 5.53 -12.00 -0.91
N ALA A 44 6.82 -12.15 -0.57
CA ALA A 44 7.51 -11.29 0.37
C ALA A 44 7.59 -9.83 -0.11
N THR A 45 7.77 -9.61 -1.42
CA THR A 45 7.78 -8.26 -2.02
C THR A 45 6.44 -7.57 -1.81
N PHE A 46 5.34 -8.21 -2.18
CA PHE A 46 4.01 -7.63 -2.00
C PHE A 46 3.64 -7.44 -0.52
N ALA A 47 3.95 -8.41 0.34
CA ALA A 47 3.69 -8.32 1.78
C ALA A 47 4.51 -7.20 2.43
N GLY A 48 5.80 -7.07 2.10
CA GLY A 48 6.68 -6.03 2.63
C GLY A 48 6.23 -4.62 2.25
N TYR A 49 5.92 -4.40 0.97
CA TYR A 49 5.37 -3.12 0.51
C TYR A 49 3.98 -2.84 1.12
N GLY A 50 3.16 -3.87 1.32
CA GLY A 50 1.85 -3.75 1.96
C GLY A 50 1.96 -3.31 3.42
N ALA A 51 2.85 -3.95 4.18
CA ALA A 51 3.12 -3.57 5.56
C ALA A 51 3.63 -2.12 5.67
N ALA A 52 4.55 -1.72 4.80
CA ALA A 52 5.05 -0.34 4.74
C ALA A 52 3.92 0.66 4.43
N ALA A 53 3.08 0.36 3.43
CA ALA A 53 1.94 1.19 3.08
C ALA A 53 0.94 1.32 4.25
N VAL A 54 0.63 0.23 4.95
CA VAL A 54 -0.25 0.25 6.14
C VAL A 54 0.35 1.12 7.24
N VAL A 55 1.64 0.98 7.56
CA VAL A 55 2.30 1.79 8.60
C VAL A 55 2.21 3.28 8.25
N LEU A 56 2.49 3.66 7.01
CA LEU A 56 2.39 5.04 6.57
C LEU A 56 0.94 5.54 6.55
N ALA A 57 0.00 4.72 6.09
CA ALA A 57 -1.42 5.04 6.09
C ALA A 57 -1.96 5.30 7.49
N VAL A 58 -1.59 4.49 8.48
CA VAL A 58 -2.01 4.69 9.87
C VAL A 58 -1.36 5.95 10.45
N ARG A 59 -0.06 6.17 10.22
CA ARG A 59 0.65 7.36 10.73
C ARG A 59 0.12 8.67 10.13
N LEU A 60 -0.28 8.66 8.87
CA LEU A 60 -0.78 9.84 8.18
C LEU A 60 -2.30 10.02 8.32
N ALA A 61 -3.02 9.01 8.80
CA ALA A 61 -4.48 9.06 8.94
C ALA A 61 -4.98 10.30 9.71
N PRO A 62 -4.40 10.72 10.86
CA PRO A 62 -4.88 11.90 11.59
C PRO A 62 -4.83 13.20 10.77
N ARG A 63 -3.90 13.30 9.81
CA ARG A 63 -3.75 14.48 8.95
C ARG A 63 -4.87 14.59 7.91
N PHE A 64 -5.36 13.46 7.42
CA PHE A 64 -6.34 13.40 6.32
C PHE A 64 -7.76 13.02 6.78
N LEU A 65 -7.84 12.36 7.93
CA LEU A 65 -9.06 11.92 8.61
C LEU A 65 -9.10 12.52 10.02
N PRO A 66 -9.11 13.85 10.18
CA PRO A 66 -9.19 14.47 11.49
C PRO A 66 -10.46 13.98 12.21
N SER A 67 -10.30 13.57 13.46
CA SER A 67 -11.43 13.40 14.37
C SER A 67 -11.94 14.80 14.71
N GLU A 68 -13.25 15.00 14.68
CA GLU A 68 -13.84 16.17 15.33
C GLU A 68 -13.40 16.14 16.80
N ALA A 69 -12.84 17.27 17.26
CA ALA A 69 -12.61 17.48 18.68
C ALA A 69 -13.97 17.43 19.40
N PRO A 70 -14.04 16.89 20.63
CA PRO A 70 -15.26 16.92 21.42
C PRO A 70 -15.75 18.36 21.66
#